data_AF-A0A3S1AI96-F1
#
_entry.id   AF-A0A3S1AI96-F1
#
_cell.length_a   1.000
_cell.length_b   1.000
_cell.length_c   1.000
_cell.angle_alpha   90.00
_cell.angle_beta   90.00
_cell.angle_gamma   90.00
#
_symmetry.space_group_name_H-M   'P 1'
#
loop_
_entity.id
_entity.type
_entity.pdbx_description
1 polymer ?
#
loop_
_entity_poly.entity_id
_entity_poly.type
_entity_poly.pdbx_seq_one_letter_code
_entity_poly.pdbx_strand_id
1 'polypeptide(L)'
;MNAKQAQKFALSYLQATQCHIIEKSPNHVTVKLSPEADRALTGRPYYWSFVDRTGSEPETMTYRWNFHAPGEEEPSAGAASTHADLFQPNPAVPGPQAAPLQHNGVRVIQDDVYFGSRRLAQLFDSIKQAGRCVTLFAEPTRGPGNPLSSQPYTAWLGANFKVGYECDMKREELYGVGISLATGVIEERFLARLRETRLTPRLPSNVHLLRNGLSLRKAMSQLESALERKIKQSDFRWAEEAEERRLDELERVDQYYKPMIERSATNEQREAITARYEQRAHEIDWQYRPRVTLSVINCGIFHLPGIE
;
A
#
# COMPACT_ATOMS: atom_id res chain seq x y z
N MET A 1 5.76 12.17 3.88
CA MET A 1 4.41 12.75 4.04
C MET A 1 4.40 13.56 5.33
N ASN A 2 3.95 14.82 5.32
CA ASN A 2 3.93 15.65 6.53
C ASN A 2 2.65 15.44 7.38
N ALA A 3 2.59 16.01 8.59
CA ALA A 3 1.45 15.88 9.50
C ALA A 3 0.11 16.30 8.87
N LYS A 4 0.08 17.44 8.15
CA LYS A 4 -1.13 17.91 7.45
C LYS A 4 -1.61 16.94 6.38
N GLN A 5 -0.69 16.34 5.63
CA GLN A 5 -1.01 15.31 4.64
C GLN A 5 -1.52 14.03 5.31
N ALA A 6 -0.92 13.61 6.44
CA ALA A 6 -1.37 12.47 7.23
C ALA A 6 -2.80 12.66 7.74
N GLN A 7 -3.08 13.83 8.31
CA GLN A 7 -4.41 14.19 8.78
C GLN A 7 -5.43 14.23 7.65
N LYS A 8 -5.10 14.88 6.52
CA LYS A 8 -5.99 14.93 5.35
C LYS A 8 -6.30 13.52 4.84
N PHE A 9 -5.30 12.66 4.77
CA PHE A 9 -5.45 11.27 4.35
C PHE A 9 -6.35 10.48 5.32
N ALA A 10 -6.06 10.54 6.62
CA ALA A 10 -6.84 9.86 7.66
C ALA A 10 -8.31 10.32 7.66
N LEU A 11 -8.56 11.63 7.55
CA LEU A 11 -9.92 12.16 7.44
C LEU A 11 -10.65 11.66 6.19
N SER A 12 -9.96 11.59 5.06
CA SER A 12 -10.54 11.07 3.81
C SER A 12 -10.92 9.59 3.95
N TYR A 13 -10.08 8.79 4.60
CA TYR A 13 -10.38 7.40 4.93
C TYR A 13 -11.59 7.27 5.85
N LEU A 14 -11.65 8.05 6.93
CA LEU A 14 -12.75 8.02 7.89
C LEU A 14 -14.08 8.39 7.22
N GLN A 15 -14.07 9.38 6.33
CA GLN A 15 -15.25 9.75 5.55
C GLN A 15 -15.66 8.66 4.56
N ALA A 16 -14.71 8.09 3.82
CA ALA A 16 -14.97 7.03 2.85
C ALA A 16 -15.54 5.76 3.49
N THR A 17 -15.07 5.43 4.70
CA THR A 17 -15.55 4.29 5.49
C THR A 17 -16.76 4.62 6.36
N GLN A 18 -17.32 5.82 6.25
CA GLN A 18 -18.50 6.28 6.99
C GLN A 18 -18.33 6.19 8.53
N CYS A 19 -17.11 6.44 9.02
CA CYS A 19 -16.87 6.55 10.45
C CYS A 19 -17.54 7.80 11.05
N HIS A 20 -17.94 7.73 12.31
CA HIS A 20 -18.57 8.85 13.02
C HIS A 20 -17.52 9.71 13.72
N ILE A 21 -17.19 10.86 13.11
CA ILE A 21 -16.25 11.83 13.69
C ILE A 21 -16.93 12.56 14.85
N ILE A 22 -16.40 12.37 16.06
CA ILE A 22 -16.90 12.99 17.29
C ILE A 22 -16.27 14.36 17.49
N GLU A 23 -14.96 14.47 17.28
CA GLU A 23 -14.19 15.68 17.51
C GLU A 23 -13.13 15.84 16.42
N LYS A 24 -12.96 17.07 15.93
CA LYS A 24 -11.92 17.42 14.95
C LYS A 24 -11.15 18.63 15.43
N SER A 25 -9.85 18.46 15.61
CA SER A 25 -8.88 19.48 16.00
C SER A 25 -7.76 19.55 14.94
N PRO A 26 -6.97 20.63 14.86
CA PRO A 26 -5.78 20.69 14.00
C PRO A 26 -4.79 19.55 14.26
N ASN A 27 -4.71 19.08 15.51
CA ASN A 27 -3.66 18.16 15.96
C ASN A 27 -4.16 16.75 16.26
N HIS A 28 -5.47 16.59 16.47
CA HIS A 28 -6.08 15.29 16.79
C HIS A 28 -7.48 15.15 16.21
N VAL A 29 -7.93 13.91 16.05
CA VAL A 29 -9.29 13.57 15.66
C VAL A 29 -9.80 12.46 16.57
N THR A 30 -10.97 12.66 17.19
CA THR A 30 -11.66 11.62 17.94
C THR A 30 -12.79 11.06 17.08
N VAL A 31 -12.80 9.74 16.88
CA VAL A 31 -13.69 9.08 15.93
C VAL A 31 -14.19 7.74 16.47
N LYS A 32 -15.48 7.46 16.28
CA LYS A 32 -16.05 6.12 16.43
C LYS A 32 -15.99 5.41 15.08
N LEU A 33 -15.31 4.28 15.02
CA LEU A 33 -15.11 3.55 13.77
C LEU A 33 -16.44 2.96 13.27
N SER A 34 -16.58 2.86 11.95
CA SER A 34 -17.65 2.05 11.34
C SER A 34 -17.34 0.55 11.49
N PRO A 35 -18.33 -0.34 11.30
CA PRO A 35 -18.08 -1.79 11.32
C PRO A 35 -16.98 -2.24 10.35
N GLU A 36 -16.95 -1.66 9.15
CA GLU A 36 -15.93 -1.96 8.14
C GLU A 36 -14.54 -1.49 8.59
N ALA A 37 -14.42 -0.25 9.07
CA ALA A 37 -13.14 0.29 9.52
C ALA A 37 -12.63 -0.43 10.78
N ASP A 38 -13.50 -0.81 11.71
CA ASP A 38 -13.10 -1.54 12.92
C ASP A 38 -12.56 -2.94 12.56
N ARG A 39 -13.24 -3.69 11.67
CA ARG A 39 -12.73 -4.97 11.16
C ARG A 39 -11.33 -4.85 10.57
N ALA A 40 -11.09 -3.78 9.79
CA ALA A 40 -9.82 -3.56 9.12
C ALA A 40 -8.70 -3.11 10.08
N LEU A 41 -9.01 -2.38 11.15
CA LEU A 41 -8.03 -1.64 11.92
C LEU A 41 -7.75 -2.19 13.33
N THR A 42 -8.70 -2.89 13.96
CA THR A 42 -8.60 -3.26 15.38
C THR A 42 -8.04 -4.66 15.62
N GLY A 43 -8.01 -5.52 14.59
CA GLY A 43 -7.50 -6.87 14.72
C GLY A 43 -8.28 -7.73 15.73
N ARG A 44 -9.61 -7.58 15.78
CA ARG A 44 -10.52 -8.31 16.68
C ARG A 44 -11.29 -9.45 15.98
N PRO A 45 -10.64 -10.48 15.43
CA PRO A 45 -11.33 -11.50 14.62
C PRO A 45 -12.37 -12.29 15.42
N TYR A 46 -12.11 -12.60 16.69
CA TYR A 46 -13.06 -13.35 17.54
C TYR A 46 -14.33 -12.56 17.85
N TYR A 47 -14.22 -11.25 18.06
CA TYR A 47 -15.38 -10.38 18.27
C TYR A 47 -16.28 -10.37 17.04
N TRP A 48 -15.68 -10.18 15.86
CA TRP A 48 -16.42 -10.15 14.61
C TRP A 48 -17.01 -11.52 14.25
N SER A 49 -16.29 -12.60 14.51
CA SER A 49 -16.81 -13.97 14.38
C SER A 49 -18.03 -14.22 15.27
N PHE A 50 -18.02 -13.71 16.50
CA PHE A 50 -19.17 -13.78 17.40
C PHE A 50 -20.35 -12.98 16.85
N VAL A 51 -20.15 -11.70 16.53
CA VAL A 51 -21.18 -10.81 15.97
C VAL A 51 -21.82 -11.39 14.72
N ASP A 52 -21.02 -11.92 13.80
CA ASP A 52 -21.49 -12.54 12.55
C ASP A 52 -22.33 -13.79 12.82
N ARG A 53 -21.98 -14.57 13.86
CA ARG A 53 -22.70 -15.79 14.23
C ARG A 53 -24.00 -15.50 14.99
N THR A 54 -24.00 -14.48 15.85
CA THR A 54 -25.16 -14.16 16.71
C THR A 54 -26.10 -13.14 16.08
N GLY A 55 -25.67 -12.42 15.03
CA GLY A 55 -26.44 -11.33 14.43
C GLY A 55 -26.64 -10.13 15.36
N SER A 56 -25.82 -10.00 16.39
CA SER A 56 -25.92 -8.89 17.36
C SER A 56 -25.51 -7.56 16.73
N GLU A 57 -26.00 -6.44 17.27
CA GLU A 57 -25.55 -5.13 16.81
C GLU A 57 -24.06 -4.91 17.13
N PRO A 58 -23.26 -4.44 16.15
CA PRO A 58 -21.82 -4.27 16.34
C PRO A 58 -21.49 -3.04 17.20
N GLU A 59 -20.69 -3.30 18.23
CA GLU A 59 -20.03 -2.34 19.11
C GLU A 59 -18.58 -2.10 18.64
N THR A 60 -18.41 -0.99 17.93
CA THR A 60 -17.13 -0.55 17.37
C THR A 60 -16.34 0.32 18.33
N MET A 61 -15.02 0.30 18.19
CA MET A 61 -14.10 1.07 19.02
C MET A 61 -14.08 2.56 18.69
N THR A 62 -13.82 3.35 19.73
CA THR A 62 -13.56 4.79 19.61
C THR A 62 -12.07 5.05 19.75
N TYR A 63 -11.50 5.77 18.79
CA TYR A 63 -10.10 6.15 18.77
C TYR A 63 -9.94 7.66 18.84
N ARG A 64 -8.86 8.11 19.48
CA ARG A 64 -8.30 9.45 19.29
C ARG A 64 -6.97 9.30 18.56
N TRP A 65 -6.93 9.84 17.35
CA TRP A 65 -5.72 9.86 16.51
C TRP A 65 -5.01 11.19 16.65
N ASN A 66 -3.74 11.16 17.07
CA ASN A 66 -2.88 12.35 17.17
C ASN A 66 -1.98 12.42 15.93
N PHE A 67 -1.75 13.61 15.39
CA PHE A 67 -1.00 13.77 14.12
C PHE A 67 0.41 14.33 14.29
N HIS A 68 0.99 14.22 15.49
CA HIS A 68 2.35 14.66 15.81
C HIS A 68 3.37 13.52 15.64
N ALA A 69 4.55 13.85 15.11
CA ALA A 69 5.67 12.93 15.13
C ALA A 69 6.32 12.93 16.53
N PRO A 70 6.87 11.80 17.02
CA PRO A 70 7.59 11.75 18.29
C PRO A 70 8.77 12.72 18.25
N GLY A 71 8.74 13.75 19.10
CA GLY A 71 9.74 14.83 19.16
C GLY A 71 9.25 16.20 18.72
N GLU A 72 8.05 16.32 18.15
CA GLU A 72 7.38 17.62 17.95
C GLU A 72 6.67 18.01 19.26
N GLU A 73 7.08 19.11 19.90
CA GLU A 73 6.38 19.65 21.07
C GLU A 73 4.94 20.06 20.68
N GLU A 74 3.95 19.68 21.50
CA GLU A 74 2.61 20.22 21.33
C GLU A 74 2.68 21.75 21.46
N PRO A 75 2.14 22.54 20.52
CA PRO A 75 1.90 23.94 20.81
C PRO A 75 0.94 23.97 21.98
N SER A 76 1.41 24.48 23.13
CA SER A 76 0.67 24.51 24.38
C SER A 76 -0.74 25.08 24.14
N ALA A 77 -1.73 24.20 24.18
CA ALA A 77 -3.11 24.64 24.29
C ALA A 77 -3.21 25.39 25.62
N GLY A 78 -3.53 26.69 25.57
CA GLY A 78 -3.46 27.61 26.70
C GLY A 78 -4.01 27.00 27.99
N ALA A 79 -3.11 26.75 28.93
CA ALA A 79 -3.45 26.35 30.28
C ALA A 79 -4.03 27.55 31.04
N ALA A 80 -5.35 27.64 31.06
CA ALA A 80 -6.06 28.33 32.13
C ALA A 80 -6.44 27.30 33.19
N SER A 81 -5.58 27.12 34.22
CA SER A 81 -5.96 27.08 35.64
C SER A 81 -4.83 26.55 36.52
N THR A 82 -4.24 27.47 37.30
CA THR A 82 -3.90 27.39 38.73
C THR A 82 -3.27 26.14 39.33
N HIS A 83 -2.03 26.35 39.81
CA HIS A 83 -1.33 25.72 40.94
C HIS A 83 -2.13 24.75 41.82
N ALA A 84 -1.61 23.52 41.95
CA ALA A 84 -1.46 22.86 43.24
C ALA A 84 -0.26 21.90 43.18
N ASP A 85 0.56 22.01 44.21
CA ASP A 85 1.90 21.48 44.37
C ASP A 85 1.93 20.02 44.85
N LEU A 86 3.10 19.38 44.65
CA LEU A 86 3.65 18.23 45.39
C LEU A 86 2.98 16.85 45.23
N PHE A 87 3.62 15.95 44.48
CA PHE A 87 4.02 14.60 44.92
C PHE A 87 4.81 13.89 43.80
N GLN A 88 6.11 13.64 43.99
CA GLN A 88 6.87 12.65 43.22
C GLN A 88 6.82 11.29 43.94
N PRO A 89 6.72 10.18 43.20
CA PRO A 89 7.69 9.12 43.44
C PRO A 89 8.20 8.37 42.18
N ASN A 90 9.53 8.22 42.16
CA ASN A 90 10.43 7.20 41.61
C ASN A 90 10.29 6.56 40.20
N PRO A 91 11.41 6.37 39.46
CA PRO A 91 11.44 5.75 38.14
C PRO A 91 11.84 4.26 38.23
N ALA A 92 10.89 3.32 38.06
CA ALA A 92 11.22 1.91 37.84
C ALA A 92 10.03 1.07 37.32
N VAL A 93 9.56 1.29 36.09
CA VAL A 93 8.80 0.26 35.32
C VAL A 93 9.00 0.49 33.81
N PRO A 94 9.33 -0.53 32.98
CA PRO A 94 9.50 -0.34 31.53
C PRO A 94 8.15 -0.32 30.80
N GLY A 95 7.91 0.76 30.04
CA GLY A 95 7.03 0.81 28.86
C GLY A 95 5.61 1.38 29.09
N PRO A 96 5.26 2.56 28.53
CA PRO A 96 3.87 3.01 28.52
C PRO A 96 3.14 2.31 27.37
N GLN A 97 2.38 1.26 27.69
CA GLN A 97 1.16 1.01 26.91
C GLN A 97 0.18 2.11 27.31
N ALA A 98 -0.19 2.97 26.35
CA ALA A 98 -1.12 4.08 26.61
C ALA A 98 -2.42 3.55 27.23
N ALA A 99 -2.66 3.91 28.49
CA ALA A 99 -3.90 3.60 29.16
C ALA A 99 -5.04 4.36 28.46
N PRO A 100 -6.18 3.71 28.19
CA PRO A 100 -7.29 4.34 27.48
C PRO A 100 -7.86 5.49 28.33
N LEU A 101 -8.00 6.67 27.73
CA LEU A 101 -8.70 7.79 28.36
C LEU A 101 -10.22 7.53 28.33
N GLN A 102 -10.91 7.87 29.42
CA GLN A 102 -12.36 7.88 29.43
C GLN A 102 -12.86 9.26 28.99
N HIS A 103 -13.62 9.31 27.89
CA HIS A 103 -14.36 10.51 27.50
C HIS A 103 -15.86 10.18 27.55
N ASN A 104 -16.61 10.85 28.43
CA ASN A 104 -18.03 10.57 28.69
C ASN A 104 -18.34 9.08 28.99
N GLY A 105 -17.47 8.40 29.75
CA GLY A 105 -17.63 6.99 30.12
C GLY A 105 -17.29 5.98 29.02
N VAL A 106 -16.94 6.43 27.81
CA VAL A 106 -16.51 5.57 26.69
C VAL A 106 -14.98 5.45 26.70
N ARG A 107 -14.50 4.21 26.59
CA ARG A 107 -13.06 3.90 26.46
C ARG A 107 -12.54 4.43 25.12
N VAL A 108 -11.69 5.46 25.15
CA VAL A 108 -11.04 6.03 23.96
C VAL A 108 -9.59 5.53 23.90
N ILE A 109 -9.25 4.84 22.82
CA ILE A 109 -7.89 4.36 22.58
C ILE A 109 -7.13 5.46 21.83
N GLN A 110 -5.94 5.82 22.31
CA GLN A 110 -5.08 6.79 21.64
C GLN A 110 -4.09 6.10 20.73
N ASP A 111 -3.90 6.66 19.52
CA ASP A 111 -2.89 6.23 18.56
C ASP A 111 -2.27 7.43 17.84
N ASP A 112 -1.00 7.32 17.49
CA ASP A 112 -0.31 8.35 16.70
C ASP A 112 -0.31 8.02 15.20
N VAL A 113 -0.63 9.02 14.38
CA VAL A 113 -0.81 8.93 12.93
C VAL A 113 0.13 9.93 12.26
N TYR A 114 1.37 9.48 12.03
CA TYR A 114 2.39 10.22 11.30
C TYR A 114 3.07 9.29 10.30
N PHE A 115 3.90 9.84 9.41
CA PHE A 115 4.60 9.03 8.41
C PHE A 115 5.58 8.05 9.08
N GLY A 116 5.37 6.75 8.87
CA GLY A 116 6.12 5.68 9.54
C GLY A 116 5.41 5.09 10.76
N SER A 117 4.30 5.68 11.23
CA SER A 117 3.54 5.10 12.34
C SER A 117 2.78 3.84 11.91
N ARG A 118 2.62 2.90 12.85
CA ARG A 118 1.89 1.64 12.62
C ARG A 118 0.45 1.90 12.17
N ARG A 119 -0.24 2.85 12.80
CA ARG A 119 -1.64 3.16 12.49
C ARG A 119 -1.79 3.68 11.08
N LEU A 120 -0.91 4.57 10.63
CA LEU A 120 -0.95 5.04 9.25
C LEU A 120 -0.67 3.91 8.25
N ALA A 121 0.28 3.03 8.54
CA ALA A 121 0.55 1.86 7.69
C ALA A 121 -0.70 0.96 7.56
N GLN A 122 -1.42 0.71 8.66
CA GLN A 122 -2.68 -0.04 8.64
C GLN A 122 -3.76 0.63 7.77
N LEU A 123 -3.85 1.96 7.77
CA LEU A 123 -4.76 2.69 6.87
C LEU A 123 -4.37 2.47 5.39
N PHE A 124 -3.08 2.53 5.07
CA PHE A 124 -2.61 2.25 3.71
C PHE A 124 -2.94 0.83 3.27
N ASP A 125 -2.71 -0.16 4.14
CA ASP A 125 -2.93 -1.56 3.80
C ASP A 125 -4.42 -1.88 3.67
N SER A 126 -5.26 -1.30 4.52
CA SER A 126 -6.72 -1.38 4.39
C SER A 126 -7.20 -0.86 3.03
N ILE A 127 -6.73 0.32 2.61
CA ILE A 127 -7.12 0.91 1.32
C ILE A 127 -6.57 0.09 0.15
N LYS A 128 -5.32 -0.39 0.20
CA LYS A 128 -4.76 -1.25 -0.85
C LYS A 128 -5.57 -2.52 -1.03
N GLN A 129 -6.03 -3.11 0.09
CA GLN A 129 -6.85 -4.32 0.05
C GLN A 129 -8.24 -4.03 -0.53
N ALA A 130 -8.91 -2.95 -0.09
CA ALA A 130 -10.22 -2.57 -0.59
C ALA A 130 -10.18 -2.12 -2.07
N GLY A 131 -9.12 -1.45 -2.48
CA GLY A 131 -8.90 -0.94 -3.84
C GLY A 131 -8.17 -1.89 -4.78
N ARG A 132 -8.00 -3.16 -4.41
CA ARG A 132 -7.26 -4.14 -5.23
C ARG A 132 -7.94 -4.43 -6.56
N CYS A 133 -9.26 -4.53 -6.55
CA CYS A 133 -10.09 -4.81 -7.71
C CYS A 133 -11.28 -3.86 -7.73
N VAL A 134 -11.40 -3.01 -8.74
CA VAL A 134 -12.52 -2.07 -8.89
C VAL A 134 -13.34 -2.36 -10.15
N THR A 135 -14.62 -2.03 -10.13
CA THR A 135 -15.43 -1.95 -11.35
C THR A 135 -16.04 -0.56 -11.44
N LEU A 136 -15.75 0.16 -12.51
CA LEU A 136 -16.17 1.54 -12.71
C LEU A 136 -16.77 1.73 -14.11
N PHE A 137 -17.60 2.76 -14.23
CA PHE A 137 -18.29 3.14 -15.46
C PHE A 137 -18.02 4.61 -15.74
N ALA A 138 -17.73 4.95 -16.99
CA ALA A 138 -17.65 6.35 -17.40
C ALA A 138 -19.01 7.04 -17.28
N GLU A 139 -19.06 8.20 -16.64
CA GLU A 139 -20.27 9.02 -16.64
C GLU A 139 -20.51 9.54 -18.07
N PRO A 140 -21.71 9.31 -18.64
CA PRO A 140 -22.04 9.86 -19.94
C PRO A 140 -22.02 11.38 -19.88
N THR A 141 -21.51 12.03 -20.92
CA THR A 141 -21.55 13.49 -21.04
C THR A 141 -23.01 13.94 -21.06
N ARG A 142 -23.37 14.84 -20.15
CA ARG A 142 -24.70 15.46 -20.11
C ARG A 142 -24.84 16.40 -21.31
N GLY A 143 -25.44 15.91 -22.39
CA GLY A 143 -25.79 16.70 -23.58
C GLY A 143 -27.30 16.70 -23.84
N PRO A 144 -27.78 17.50 -24.81
CA PRO A 144 -29.19 17.53 -25.24
C PRO A 144 -29.56 16.29 -26.08
N GLY A 145 -29.18 15.10 -25.60
CA GLY A 145 -29.48 13.83 -26.23
C GLY A 145 -30.90 13.35 -25.92
N ASN A 146 -31.43 12.48 -26.76
CA ASN A 146 -32.72 11.83 -26.51
C ASN A 146 -32.64 11.03 -25.19
N PRO A 147 -33.51 11.30 -24.19
CA PRO A 147 -33.48 10.59 -22.90
C PRO A 147 -33.75 9.08 -23.01
N LEU A 148 -34.25 8.60 -24.15
CA LEU A 148 -34.48 7.18 -24.44
C LEU A 148 -33.33 6.50 -25.19
N SER A 149 -32.31 7.25 -25.62
CA SER A 149 -31.13 6.67 -26.28
C SER A 149 -30.23 6.00 -25.25
N SER A 150 -29.66 4.84 -25.61
CA SER A 150 -28.72 4.10 -24.76
C SER A 150 -27.35 4.02 -25.43
N GLN A 151 -26.31 4.42 -24.71
CA GLN A 151 -24.95 4.45 -25.24
C GLN A 151 -24.25 3.09 -25.01
N PRO A 152 -23.61 2.52 -26.05
CA PRO A 152 -22.88 1.25 -25.93
C PRO A 152 -21.53 1.44 -25.25
N TYR A 153 -21.26 0.67 -24.20
CA TYR A 153 -19.99 0.69 -23.48
C TYR A 153 -19.24 -0.62 -23.68
N THR A 154 -17.91 -0.51 -23.86
CA THR A 154 -17.01 -1.66 -23.91
C THR A 154 -16.29 -1.82 -22.58
N ALA A 155 -16.10 -3.06 -22.14
CA ALA A 155 -15.34 -3.35 -20.93
C ALA A 155 -13.84 -3.39 -21.23
N TRP A 156 -13.06 -2.74 -20.38
CA TRP A 156 -11.61 -2.71 -20.42
C TRP A 156 -11.06 -3.29 -19.11
N LEU A 157 -10.08 -4.17 -19.20
CA LEU A 157 -9.28 -4.56 -18.05
C LEU A 157 -8.11 -3.59 -17.93
N GLY A 158 -8.13 -2.76 -16.89
CA GLY A 158 -6.99 -1.92 -16.51
C GLY A 158 -6.17 -2.58 -15.41
N ALA A 159 -4.85 -2.47 -15.48
CA ALA A 159 -3.95 -2.95 -14.44
C ALA A 159 -2.78 -1.98 -14.25
N ASN A 160 -2.43 -1.74 -12.99
CA ASN A 160 -1.23 -1.00 -12.62
C ASN A 160 -0.16 -2.00 -12.18
N PHE A 161 0.92 -2.07 -12.95
CA PHE A 161 2.08 -2.89 -12.66
C PHE A 161 3.19 -2.07 -12.05
N LYS A 162 3.96 -2.69 -11.15
CA LYS A 162 5.23 -2.18 -10.65
C LYS A 162 6.35 -3.08 -11.15
N VAL A 163 7.30 -2.47 -11.85
CA VAL A 163 8.53 -3.11 -12.28
C VAL A 163 9.66 -2.60 -11.41
N GLY A 164 10.32 -3.49 -10.68
CA GLY A 164 11.51 -3.18 -9.88
C GLY A 164 12.76 -3.71 -10.58
N TYR A 165 13.73 -2.83 -10.82
CA TYR A 165 15.09 -3.19 -11.22
C TYR A 165 15.96 -3.08 -9.97
N GLU A 166 16.43 -4.22 -9.49
CA GLU A 166 17.02 -4.37 -8.16
C GLU A 166 18.42 -4.98 -8.26
N CYS A 167 19.37 -4.32 -7.61
CA CYS A 167 20.72 -4.77 -7.31
C CYS A 167 21.18 -4.02 -6.05
N ASP A 168 22.39 -3.45 -6.05
CA ASP A 168 22.86 -2.54 -5.00
C ASP A 168 22.04 -1.23 -4.95
N MET A 169 21.44 -0.87 -6.08
CA MET A 169 20.46 0.20 -6.20
C MET A 169 19.10 -0.36 -6.62
N LYS A 170 18.03 0.36 -6.30
CA LYS A 170 16.67 0.00 -6.66
C LYS A 170 16.01 1.10 -7.48
N ARG A 171 15.59 0.77 -8.69
CA ARG A 171 14.73 1.62 -9.54
C ARG A 171 13.35 0.98 -9.65
N GLU A 172 12.31 1.73 -9.33
CA GLU A 172 10.93 1.28 -9.52
C GLU A 172 10.24 2.12 -10.60
N GLU A 173 9.52 1.42 -11.49
CA GLU A 173 8.72 2.03 -12.55
C GLU A 173 7.28 1.53 -12.46
N LEU A 174 6.34 2.43 -12.75
CA LEU A 174 4.90 2.15 -12.70
C LEU A 174 4.31 2.18 -14.10
N TYR A 175 3.57 1.13 -14.44
CA TYR A 175 2.94 0.96 -15.75
C TYR A 175 1.43 0.79 -15.58
N GLY A 176 0.65 1.80 -15.99
CA GLY A 176 -0.81 1.78 -15.96
C GLY A 176 -1.38 1.48 -17.34
N VAL A 177 -1.55 0.20 -17.66
CA VAL A 177 -1.96 -0.29 -18.98
C VAL A 177 -3.39 -0.83 -18.97
N GLY A 178 -4.04 -0.79 -20.12
CA GLY A 178 -5.40 -1.32 -20.30
C GLY A 178 -5.50 -2.21 -21.52
N ILE A 179 -6.43 -3.14 -21.49
CA ILE A 179 -6.78 -3.97 -22.65
C ILE A 179 -8.29 -3.99 -22.82
N SER A 180 -8.74 -3.78 -24.05
CA SER A 180 -10.15 -3.93 -24.41
C SER A 180 -10.53 -5.41 -24.33
N LEU A 181 -11.57 -5.72 -23.54
CA LEU A 181 -12.11 -7.08 -23.48
C LEU A 181 -12.95 -7.42 -24.72
N ALA A 182 -13.30 -6.44 -25.55
CA ALA A 182 -14.00 -6.66 -26.81
C ALA A 182 -13.03 -6.98 -27.95
N THR A 183 -11.94 -6.20 -28.10
CA THR A 183 -11.04 -6.27 -29.27
C THR A 183 -9.66 -6.85 -28.96
N GLY A 184 -9.22 -6.83 -27.71
CA GLY A 184 -7.85 -7.20 -27.32
C GLY A 184 -6.79 -6.13 -27.60
N VAL A 185 -7.19 -4.94 -28.03
CA VAL A 185 -6.27 -3.80 -28.20
C VAL A 185 -5.73 -3.38 -26.84
N ILE A 186 -4.41 -3.27 -26.73
CA ILE A 186 -3.71 -2.82 -25.52
C ILE A 186 -3.42 -1.33 -25.65
N GLU A 187 -3.75 -0.58 -24.61
CA GLU A 187 -3.51 0.85 -24.47
C GLU A 187 -2.49 1.10 -23.35
N GLU A 188 -1.31 1.62 -23.69
CA GLU A 188 -0.24 1.86 -22.70
C GLU A 188 -0.51 3.07 -21.79
N ARG A 189 -1.25 4.07 -22.30
CA ARG A 189 -1.60 5.31 -21.59
C ARG A 189 -2.98 5.24 -20.96
N PHE A 190 -3.46 4.04 -20.68
CA PHE A 190 -4.81 3.81 -20.18
C PHE A 190 -5.09 4.57 -18.87
N LEU A 191 -4.13 4.61 -17.95
CA LEU A 191 -4.30 5.36 -16.70
C LEU A 191 -4.46 6.87 -16.94
N ALA A 192 -3.79 7.45 -17.95
CA ALA A 192 -3.96 8.85 -18.30
C ALA A 192 -5.38 9.12 -18.80
N ARG A 193 -5.90 8.26 -19.69
CA ARG A 193 -7.29 8.29 -20.16
C ARG A 193 -8.30 8.19 -19.01
N LEU A 194 -8.06 7.30 -18.04
CA LEU A 194 -8.93 7.17 -16.87
C LEU A 194 -8.92 8.42 -15.98
N ARG A 195 -7.79 9.14 -15.86
CA ARG A 195 -7.70 10.37 -15.06
C ARG A 195 -8.52 11.53 -15.64
N GLU A 196 -8.70 11.54 -16.96
CA GLU A 196 -9.50 12.54 -17.67
C GLU A 196 -10.99 12.17 -17.72
N THR A 197 -11.32 10.91 -17.41
CA THR A 197 -12.68 10.39 -17.45
C THR A 197 -13.33 10.49 -16.07
N ARG A 198 -14.56 11.02 -16.01
CA ARG A 198 -15.39 10.93 -14.79
C ARG A 198 -15.90 9.51 -14.65
N LEU A 199 -15.54 8.84 -13.56
CA LEU A 199 -15.87 7.45 -13.30
C LEU A 199 -16.81 7.34 -12.09
N THR A 200 -17.78 6.44 -12.18
CA THR A 200 -18.72 6.12 -11.12
C THR A 200 -18.76 4.61 -10.88
N PRO A 201 -18.93 4.15 -9.61
CA PRO A 201 -19.08 2.73 -9.31
C PRO A 201 -20.48 2.19 -9.66
N ARG A 202 -21.44 3.06 -9.95
CA ARG A 202 -22.81 2.67 -10.31
C ARG A 202 -23.00 2.77 -11.82
N LEU A 203 -23.66 1.77 -12.40
CA LEU A 203 -24.03 1.81 -13.81
C LEU A 203 -24.90 3.06 -14.09
N PRO A 204 -24.46 3.98 -14.97
CA PRO A 204 -25.25 5.15 -15.30
C PRO A 204 -26.56 4.78 -16.00
N SER A 205 -27.58 5.60 -15.80
CA SER A 205 -28.79 5.57 -16.63
C SER A 205 -28.40 5.78 -18.11
N ASN A 206 -29.08 5.10 -19.02
CA ASN A 206 -28.89 5.22 -20.48
C ASN A 206 -27.57 4.65 -21.02
N VAL A 207 -27.02 3.63 -20.36
CA VAL A 207 -25.85 2.88 -20.83
C VAL A 207 -26.19 1.40 -20.93
N HIS A 208 -25.72 0.74 -22.00
CA HIS A 208 -25.76 -0.72 -22.12
C HIS A 208 -24.37 -1.29 -22.38
N LEU A 209 -24.09 -2.46 -21.79
CA LEU A 209 -22.78 -3.09 -21.87
C LEU A 209 -22.71 -4.03 -23.06
N LEU A 210 -21.66 -3.88 -23.87
CA LEU A 210 -21.37 -4.79 -24.97
C LEU A 210 -20.76 -6.10 -24.45
N ARG A 211 -20.87 -7.16 -25.26
CA ARG A 211 -20.30 -8.47 -24.91
C ARG A 211 -18.78 -8.44 -24.97
N ASN A 212 -18.16 -9.14 -24.02
CA ASN A 212 -16.72 -9.35 -24.01
C ASN A 212 -16.35 -10.47 -25.00
N GLY A 213 -15.34 -10.23 -25.83
CA GLY A 213 -14.72 -11.23 -26.69
C GLY A 213 -13.57 -11.99 -26.00
N LEU A 214 -13.01 -11.43 -24.92
CA LEU A 214 -11.90 -12.00 -24.16
C LEU A 214 -12.29 -12.27 -22.71
N SER A 215 -11.78 -13.38 -22.16
CA SER A 215 -11.84 -13.65 -20.74
C SER A 215 -10.82 -12.81 -19.98
N LEU A 216 -11.11 -12.49 -18.71
CA LEU A 216 -10.20 -11.71 -17.86
C LEU A 216 -8.82 -12.35 -17.71
N ARG A 217 -8.76 -13.69 -17.60
CA ARG A 217 -7.49 -14.41 -17.51
C ARG A 217 -6.66 -14.23 -18.77
N LYS A 218 -7.26 -14.40 -19.95
CA LYS A 218 -6.56 -14.23 -21.24
C LYS A 218 -6.10 -12.78 -21.42
N ALA A 219 -6.94 -11.82 -21.06
CA ALA A 219 -6.61 -10.40 -21.10
C ALA A 219 -5.42 -10.06 -20.18
N MET A 220 -5.41 -10.56 -18.94
CA MET A 220 -4.31 -10.36 -18.00
C MET A 220 -2.99 -10.98 -18.53
N SER A 221 -3.03 -12.22 -19.02
CA SER A 221 -1.84 -12.85 -19.59
C SER A 221 -1.29 -12.10 -20.81
N GLN A 222 -2.16 -11.45 -21.60
CA GLN A 222 -1.72 -10.58 -22.70
C GLN A 222 -1.07 -9.29 -22.21
N LEU A 223 -1.58 -8.67 -21.15
CA LEU A 223 -0.94 -7.51 -20.52
C LEU A 223 0.44 -7.86 -19.94
N GLU A 224 0.53 -8.98 -19.22
CA GLU A 224 1.80 -9.51 -18.68
C GLU A 224 2.81 -9.76 -19.81
N SER A 225 2.41 -10.45 -20.87
CA SER A 225 3.28 -10.72 -22.02
C SER A 225 3.72 -9.44 -22.74
N ALA A 226 2.82 -8.45 -22.86
CA ALA A 226 3.17 -7.17 -23.47
C ALA A 226 4.21 -6.41 -22.66
N LEU A 227 4.05 -6.39 -21.33
CA LEU A 227 4.99 -5.73 -20.44
C LEU A 227 6.32 -6.48 -20.35
N GLU A 228 6.31 -7.81 -20.33
CA GLU A 228 7.53 -8.64 -20.38
C GLU A 228 8.34 -8.37 -21.65
N ARG A 229 7.69 -8.29 -22.82
CA ARG A 229 8.37 -7.91 -24.08
C ARG A 229 9.00 -6.52 -23.99
N LYS A 230 8.29 -5.56 -23.38
CA LYS A 230 8.80 -4.20 -23.19
C LYS A 230 10.02 -4.17 -22.27
N ILE A 231 9.98 -4.91 -21.16
CA ILE A 231 11.11 -5.04 -20.24
C ILE A 231 12.31 -5.69 -20.95
N LYS A 232 12.10 -6.76 -21.73
CA LYS A 232 13.16 -7.43 -22.49
C LYS A 232 13.83 -6.55 -23.54
N GLN A 233 13.15 -5.50 -24.03
CA GLN A 233 13.69 -4.54 -24.99
C GLN A 233 14.34 -3.32 -24.30
N SER A 234 14.31 -3.25 -22.96
CA SER A 234 14.90 -2.16 -22.20
C SER A 234 16.42 -2.29 -22.09
N ASP A 235 17.07 -1.22 -21.63
CA ASP A 235 18.51 -1.20 -21.40
C ASP A 235 18.88 -1.99 -20.12
N PHE A 236 19.75 -3.00 -20.28
CA PHE A 236 20.26 -3.86 -19.22
C PHE A 236 21.70 -3.55 -18.81
N ARG A 237 22.29 -2.43 -19.27
CA ARG A 237 23.64 -2.02 -18.85
C ARG A 237 23.81 -1.95 -17.33
N TRP A 238 22.78 -1.51 -16.61
CA TRP A 238 22.78 -1.50 -15.15
C TRP A 238 22.99 -2.88 -14.54
N ALA A 239 22.48 -3.94 -15.17
CA ALA A 239 22.60 -5.32 -14.73
C ALA A 239 23.99 -5.88 -15.05
N GLU A 240 24.53 -5.55 -16.23
CA GLU A 240 25.90 -5.90 -16.62
C GLU A 240 26.92 -5.28 -15.67
N GLU A 241 26.80 -3.97 -15.41
CA GLU A 241 27.68 -3.24 -14.48
C GLU A 241 27.56 -3.75 -13.04
N ALA A 242 26.37 -4.20 -12.62
CA ALA A 242 26.15 -4.78 -11.30
C ALA A 242 26.75 -6.19 -11.19
N GLU A 243 26.70 -6.98 -12.26
CA GLU A 243 27.34 -8.30 -12.29
C GLU A 243 28.87 -8.19 -12.29
N GLU A 244 29.44 -7.22 -13.01
CA GLU A 244 30.88 -6.93 -12.96
C GLU A 244 31.31 -6.58 -11.53
N ARG A 245 30.61 -5.64 -10.87
CA ARG A 245 30.84 -5.31 -9.46
C ARG A 245 30.71 -6.51 -8.53
N ARG A 246 29.74 -7.40 -8.79
CA ARG A 246 29.55 -8.63 -8.01
C ARG A 246 30.77 -9.55 -8.11
N LEU A 247 31.30 -9.74 -9.32
CA LEU A 247 32.47 -10.59 -9.56
C LEU A 247 33.72 -10.00 -8.91
N ASP A 248 33.94 -8.69 -9.03
CA ASP A 248 35.05 -8.00 -8.36
C ASP A 248 35.01 -8.15 -6.84
N GLU A 249 33.83 -7.99 -6.22
CA GLU A 249 33.66 -8.15 -4.77
C GLU A 249 33.87 -9.60 -4.33
N LEU A 250 33.36 -10.57 -5.10
CA LEU A 250 33.61 -11.99 -4.85
C LEU A 250 35.10 -12.33 -4.95
N GLU A 251 35.82 -11.78 -5.94
CA GLU A 251 37.25 -11.98 -6.09
C GLU A 251 38.03 -11.45 -4.88
N ARG A 252 37.68 -10.26 -4.38
CA ARG A 252 38.32 -9.71 -3.16
C ARG A 252 38.08 -10.59 -1.94
N VAL A 253 36.86 -11.11 -1.78
CA VAL A 253 36.52 -12.05 -0.70
C VAL A 253 37.30 -13.36 -0.85
N ASP A 254 37.39 -13.89 -2.07
CA ASP A 254 38.18 -15.08 -2.38
C ASP A 254 39.65 -14.91 -2.00
N GLN A 255 40.28 -13.80 -2.42
CA GLN A 255 41.68 -13.50 -2.13
C GLN A 255 41.95 -13.37 -0.63
N TYR A 256 40.99 -12.92 0.17
CA TYR A 256 41.13 -12.83 1.62
C TYR A 256 40.91 -14.17 2.32
N TYR A 257 39.82 -14.88 2.02
CA TYR A 257 39.42 -16.08 2.77
C TYR A 257 40.12 -17.35 2.31
N LYS A 258 40.37 -17.57 1.01
CA LYS A 258 40.97 -18.81 0.51
C LYS A 258 42.33 -19.11 1.14
N PRO A 259 43.29 -18.15 1.23
CA PRO A 259 44.56 -18.40 1.90
C PRO A 259 44.40 -18.71 3.40
N MET A 260 43.39 -18.15 4.08
CA MET A 260 43.12 -18.42 5.49
C MET A 260 42.57 -19.84 5.69
N ILE A 261 41.69 -20.29 4.79
CA ILE A 261 41.14 -21.67 4.80
C ILE A 261 42.26 -22.68 4.55
N GLU A 262 43.14 -22.44 3.58
CA GLU A 262 44.26 -23.33 3.25
C GLU A 262 45.31 -23.41 4.38
N ARG A 263 45.58 -22.30 5.07
CA ARG A 263 46.54 -22.23 6.19
C ARG A 263 45.96 -22.65 7.54
N SER A 264 44.70 -23.09 7.59
CA SER A 264 44.03 -23.48 8.83
C SER A 264 44.67 -24.73 9.44
N ALA A 265 45.04 -24.67 10.73
CA ALA A 265 45.74 -25.76 11.40
C ALA A 265 44.80 -26.88 11.89
N THR A 266 43.54 -26.54 12.20
CA THR A 266 42.52 -27.51 12.67
C THR A 266 41.29 -27.50 11.77
N ASN A 267 40.58 -28.63 11.74
CA ASN A 267 39.36 -28.76 10.94
C ASN A 267 38.25 -27.81 11.43
N GLU A 268 38.12 -27.61 12.75
CA GLU A 268 37.15 -26.67 13.34
C GLU A 268 37.40 -25.21 12.90
N GLN A 269 38.66 -24.77 12.87
CA GLN A 269 39.01 -23.43 12.37
C GLN A 269 38.68 -23.29 10.90
N ARG A 270 38.99 -24.32 10.10
CA ARG A 270 38.71 -24.34 8.66
C ARG A 270 37.21 -24.23 8.38
N GLU A 271 36.39 -24.99 9.10
CA GLU A 271 34.92 -24.92 9.00
C GLU A 271 34.38 -23.55 9.41
N ALA A 272 34.86 -22.98 10.51
CA ALA A 272 34.43 -21.65 10.96
C ALA A 272 34.77 -20.54 9.95
N ILE A 273 35.95 -20.59 9.32
CA ILE A 273 36.35 -19.61 8.29
C ILE A 273 35.54 -19.83 7.01
N THR A 274 35.30 -21.08 6.62
CA THR A 274 34.49 -21.43 5.45
C THR A 274 33.06 -20.94 5.59
N ALA A 275 32.43 -21.11 6.77
CA ALA A 275 31.09 -20.61 7.02
C ALA A 275 31.00 -19.08 6.90
N ARG A 276 32.03 -18.35 7.38
CA ARG A 276 32.09 -16.87 7.24
C ARG A 276 32.28 -16.46 5.78
N TYR A 277 33.10 -17.18 5.03
CA TYR A 277 33.27 -16.98 3.59
C TYR A 277 31.94 -17.16 2.85
N GLU A 278 31.24 -18.27 3.10
CA GLU A 278 29.95 -18.56 2.47
C GLU A 278 28.90 -17.51 2.81
N GLN A 279 28.82 -17.09 4.08
CA GLN A 279 27.94 -16.01 4.49
C GLN A 279 28.23 -14.72 3.70
N ARG A 280 29.51 -14.34 3.59
CA ARG A 280 29.90 -13.12 2.88
C ARG A 280 29.62 -13.21 1.38
N ALA A 281 29.90 -14.35 0.76
CA ALA A 281 29.60 -14.60 -0.63
C ALA A 281 28.08 -14.53 -0.91
N HIS A 282 27.27 -15.08 0.00
CA HIS A 282 25.81 -14.98 -0.08
C HIS A 282 25.31 -13.54 0.09
N GLU A 283 25.89 -12.76 1.01
CA GLU A 283 25.58 -11.33 1.16
C GLU A 283 25.88 -10.54 -0.12
N ILE A 284 27.04 -10.79 -0.75
CA ILE A 284 27.44 -10.16 -2.02
C ILE A 284 26.48 -10.56 -3.15
N ASP A 285 26.13 -11.84 -3.27
CA ASP A 285 25.15 -12.28 -4.27
C ASP A 285 23.77 -11.67 -3.99
N TRP A 286 23.34 -11.59 -2.73
CA TRP A 286 22.08 -10.94 -2.37
C TRP A 286 22.04 -9.46 -2.74
N GLN A 287 23.14 -8.74 -2.49
CA GLN A 287 23.24 -7.30 -2.73
C GLN A 287 23.39 -6.96 -4.22
N TYR A 288 24.26 -7.64 -4.96
CA TYR A 288 24.63 -7.21 -6.31
C TYR A 288 23.95 -8.00 -7.43
N ARG A 289 23.43 -9.21 -7.18
CA ARG A 289 22.80 -10.01 -8.24
C ARG A 289 21.62 -9.24 -8.85
N PRO A 290 21.68 -8.88 -10.14
CA PRO A 290 20.62 -8.13 -10.81
C PRO A 290 19.31 -8.93 -10.85
N ARG A 291 18.20 -8.28 -10.50
CA ARG A 291 16.87 -8.89 -10.48
C ARG A 291 15.87 -7.91 -11.06
N VAL A 292 14.97 -8.42 -11.90
CA VAL A 292 13.80 -7.67 -12.34
C VAL A 292 12.56 -8.32 -11.74
N THR A 293 11.80 -7.54 -10.96
CA THR A 293 10.56 -8.00 -10.34
C THR A 293 9.37 -7.34 -11.01
N LEU A 294 8.36 -8.12 -11.38
CA LEU A 294 7.09 -7.63 -11.90
C LEU A 294 5.97 -7.99 -10.91
N SER A 295 5.22 -6.99 -10.46
CA SER A 295 4.10 -7.19 -9.54
C SER A 295 2.90 -6.35 -9.95
N VAL A 296 1.69 -6.86 -9.69
CA VAL A 296 0.43 -6.13 -9.90
C VAL A 296 0.08 -5.39 -8.62
N ILE A 297 -0.09 -4.07 -8.71
CA ILE A 297 -0.54 -3.24 -7.57
C ILE A 297 -2.05 -3.39 -7.39
N ASN A 298 -2.80 -3.11 -8.46
CA ASN A 298 -4.25 -3.23 -8.50
C ASN A 298 -4.72 -3.41 -9.96
N CYS A 299 -5.97 -3.82 -10.11
CA CYS A 299 -6.62 -3.91 -11.40
C CYS A 299 -8.10 -3.50 -11.29
N GLY A 300 -8.74 -3.32 -12.44
CA GLY A 300 -10.15 -3.02 -12.47
C GLY A 300 -10.78 -3.24 -13.84
N ILE A 301 -12.10 -3.33 -13.84
CA ILE A 301 -12.91 -3.37 -15.05
C ILE A 301 -13.51 -1.98 -15.23
N PHE A 302 -13.20 -1.35 -16.36
CA PHE A 302 -13.66 -0.01 -16.69
C PHE A 302 -14.55 -0.09 -17.92
N HIS A 303 -15.79 0.35 -17.78
CA HIS A 303 -16.73 0.40 -18.89
C HIS A 303 -16.69 1.80 -19.49
N LEU A 304 -16.21 1.88 -20.73
CA LEU A 304 -15.94 3.14 -21.42
C LEU A 304 -16.75 3.23 -22.71
N PRO A 305 -17.17 4.43 -23.13
CA PRO A 305 -17.88 4.63 -24.38
C PRO A 305 -16.94 4.33 -25.57
N GLY A 306 -17.39 3.44 -26.46
CA GLY A 306 -16.72 3.16 -27.73
C GLY A 306 -15.31 2.58 -27.65
N ILE A 307 -14.84 2.13 -28.80
CA ILE A 307 -13.44 1.93 -29.17
C ILE A 307 -13.33 2.75 -30.45
N GLU A 308 -12.50 3.79 -30.48
CA GLU A 308 -12.11 4.38 -31.77
C GLU A 308 -11.26 3.39 -32.56
#